data_AF-A0A942LZ62-F1
#
_entry.id   AF-A0A942LZ62-F1
#
_cell.length_a   1.000
_cell.length_b   1.000
_cell.length_c   1.000
_cell.angle_alpha   90.00
_cell.angle_beta   90.00
_cell.angle_gamma   90.00
#
_symmetry.space_group_name_H-M   'P 1'
#
loop_
_entity.id
_entity.type
_entity.pdbx_description
1 polymer ?
#
loop_
_entity_poly.entity_id
_entity_poly.type
_entity_poly.pdbx_seq_one_letter_code
_entity_poly.pdbx_strand_id
1 'polypeptide(L)'
;MKNQKKYMLNLFRHIGLIAIIITLAISSVIVYAQHEHSKSKEGDKKEKKTESIVREGIIDLKKIDKNKDGKVFQDFMHWNVISDEAGKCPLCKMTLEEVTIKVAKENLKKNGFKVK
;
A
#
# COMPACT_ATOMS: atom_id res chain seq x y z
N MET A 1 -20.05 -22.14 55.89
CA MET A 1 -18.81 -21.89 55.10
C MET A 1 -18.64 -22.77 53.84
N LYS A 2 -19.24 -23.97 53.74
CA LYS A 2 -19.07 -24.85 52.56
C LYS A 2 -19.68 -24.29 51.27
N ASN A 3 -20.83 -23.63 51.37
CA ASN A 3 -21.52 -23.05 50.21
C ASN A 3 -20.75 -21.86 49.60
N GLN A 4 -20.18 -20.98 50.42
CA GLN A 4 -19.35 -19.86 49.96
C GLN A 4 -18.13 -20.32 49.15
N LYS A 5 -17.44 -21.38 49.60
CA LYS A 5 -16.33 -21.98 48.84
C LYS A 5 -16.79 -22.59 47.52
N LYS A 6 -18.00 -23.17 47.46
CA LYS A 6 -18.60 -23.72 46.24
C LYS A 6 -18.96 -22.61 45.24
N TYR A 7 -19.49 -21.48 45.70
CA TYR A 7 -19.75 -20.31 44.84
C TYR A 7 -18.46 -19.71 44.30
N MET A 8 -17.44 -19.55 45.15
CA MET A 8 -16.13 -19.05 44.71
C MET A 8 -15.48 -20.00 43.70
N LEU A 9 -15.55 -21.32 43.92
CA LEU A 9 -15.00 -22.31 42.99
C LEU A 9 -15.75 -22.32 41.65
N ASN A 10 -17.08 -22.21 41.67
CA ASN A 10 -17.89 -22.11 40.45
C ASN A 10 -17.66 -20.78 39.71
N LEU A 11 -17.42 -19.68 40.44
CA LEU A 11 -17.10 -18.38 39.89
C LEU A 11 -15.74 -18.39 39.17
N PHE A 12 -14.70 -19.01 39.77
CA PHE A 12 -13.42 -19.21 39.10
C PHE A 12 -13.54 -20.09 37.85
N ARG A 13 -14.37 -21.13 37.89
CA ARG A 13 -14.65 -21.98 36.71
C ARG A 13 -15.32 -21.20 35.58
N HIS A 14 -16.28 -20.32 35.89
CA HIS A 14 -16.95 -19.51 34.87
C HIS A 14 -16.08 -18.38 34.33
N ILE A 15 -15.31 -17.69 35.18
CA ILE A 15 -14.36 -16.66 34.73
C ILE A 15 -13.30 -17.28 33.79
N GLY A 16 -12.80 -18.47 34.11
CA GLY A 16 -11.86 -19.20 33.26
C GLY A 16 -12.45 -19.55 31.89
N LEU A 17 -13.69 -20.04 31.84
CA LEU A 17 -14.36 -20.37 30.58
C LEU A 17 -14.63 -19.12 29.71
N ILE A 18 -15.02 -18.00 30.32
CA ILE A 18 -15.25 -16.74 29.60
C ILE A 18 -13.93 -16.18 29.02
N ALA A 19 -12.83 -16.25 29.77
CA ALA A 19 -11.52 -15.79 29.31
C ALA A 19 -11.02 -16.57 28.07
N ILE A 20 -11.23 -17.89 28.02
CA ILE A 20 -10.84 -18.74 26.87
C ILE A 20 -11.63 -18.33 25.61
N ILE A 21 -12.94 -18.10 25.72
CA ILE A 21 -13.79 -17.69 24.59
C ILE A 21 -13.35 -16.32 24.04
N ILE A 22 -13.00 -15.37 24.92
CA ILE A 22 -12.52 -14.04 24.52
C ILE A 22 -11.19 -14.14 23.75
N THR A 23 -10.26 -15.00 24.17
CA THR A 23 -8.98 -15.16 23.45
C THR A 23 -9.13 -15.76 22.05
N LEU A 24 -10.05 -16.71 21.86
CA LEU A 24 -10.34 -17.29 20.55
C LEU A 24 -10.94 -16.26 19.59
N ALA A 25 -11.84 -15.40 20.07
CA ALA A 25 -12.45 -14.34 19.26
C ALA A 25 -11.48 -13.21 18.87
N ILE A 26 -10.45 -12.93 19.68
CA ILE A 26 -9.45 -11.90 19.34
C ILE A 26 -8.49 -12.39 18.24
N SER A 27 -8.19 -13.70 18.21
CA SER A 27 -7.29 -14.27 17.21
C SER A 27 -7.81 -14.16 15.76
N SER A 28 -9.13 -14.19 15.57
CA SER A 28 -9.74 -14.03 14.24
C SER A 28 -9.72 -12.57 13.76
N VAL A 29 -9.74 -11.58 14.66
CA VAL A 29 -9.71 -10.16 14.28
C VAL A 29 -8.33 -9.72 13.79
N ILE A 30 -7.24 -10.26 14.35
CA ILE A 30 -5.86 -9.85 14.00
C ILE A 30 -5.50 -10.23 12.54
N VAL A 31 -6.12 -11.27 11.97
CA VAL A 31 -5.78 -11.78 10.63
C VAL A 31 -6.41 -10.95 9.49
N TYR A 32 -7.47 -10.18 9.73
CA TYR A 32 -8.13 -9.40 8.66
C TYR A 32 -7.48 -8.04 8.36
N ALA A 33 -6.52 -7.60 9.18
CA ALA A 33 -5.86 -6.30 9.01
C ALA A 33 -4.57 -6.44 8.18
N GLN A 34 -4.70 -6.78 6.89
CA GLN A 34 -3.55 -6.74 5.98
C GLN A 34 -3.95 -6.39 4.54
N HIS A 35 -4.10 -5.08 4.30
CA HIS A 35 -3.36 -4.42 3.22
C HIS A 35 -3.26 -2.90 3.50
N GLU A 36 -2.52 -2.52 4.55
CA GLU A 36 -2.05 -1.15 4.69
C GLU A 36 -0.64 -1.05 4.10
N HIS A 37 -0.52 -0.25 3.02
CA HIS A 37 0.79 0.19 2.52
C HIS A 37 1.49 0.98 3.63
N SER A 38 2.41 0.29 4.32
CA SER A 38 3.23 0.83 5.38
C SER A 38 4.11 1.94 4.80
N LYS A 39 3.80 3.18 5.19
CA LYS A 39 4.54 4.39 4.85
C LYS A 39 5.77 4.48 5.78
N SER A 40 6.94 4.09 5.29
CA SER A 40 8.22 4.45 5.93
C SER A 40 8.63 5.88 5.55
N LYS A 41 9.24 6.58 6.52
CA LYS A 41 9.76 7.95 6.40
C LYS A 41 11.21 7.96 5.95
N GLU A 42 11.53 9.04 5.23
CA GLU A 42 12.81 9.79 5.11
C GLU A 42 14.09 9.12 4.61
N GLY A 43 14.76 9.83 3.70
CA GLY A 43 16.13 9.56 3.30
C GLY A 43 16.53 10.28 2.01
N ASP A 44 16.78 11.58 2.12
CA ASP A 44 17.50 12.34 1.10
C ASP A 44 18.93 11.77 0.97
N LYS A 45 19.16 10.97 -0.08
CA LYS A 45 20.49 10.55 -0.52
C LYS A 45 20.59 10.69 -2.02
N LYS A 46 21.14 11.84 -2.39
CA LYS A 46 21.68 12.16 -3.71
C LYS A 46 22.81 11.18 -4.03
N GLU A 47 22.48 10.11 -4.74
CA GLU A 47 23.42 9.13 -5.25
C GLU A 47 23.12 8.92 -6.73
N LYS A 48 24.16 9.01 -7.56
CA LYS A 48 24.12 9.00 -9.02
C LYS A 48 23.58 7.65 -9.52
N LYS A 49 22.25 7.52 -9.60
CA LYS A 49 21.51 6.29 -9.93
C LYS A 49 20.82 6.48 -11.28
N THR A 50 20.86 5.44 -12.10
CA THR A 50 19.88 5.24 -13.18
C THR A 50 18.49 5.54 -12.61
N GLU A 51 17.86 6.62 -13.05
CA GLU A 51 16.57 7.06 -12.50
C GLU A 51 15.53 5.95 -12.76
N SER A 52 15.07 5.28 -11.70
CA SER A 52 14.01 4.27 -11.83
C SER A 52 12.73 4.94 -12.31
N ILE A 53 12.13 4.40 -13.37
CA ILE A 53 10.81 4.84 -13.86
C ILE A 53 9.65 4.25 -13.05
N VAL A 54 9.93 3.33 -12.11
CA VAL A 54 8.97 2.84 -11.12
C VAL A 54 8.83 3.88 -10.02
N ARG A 55 7.66 4.52 -9.92
CA ARG A 55 7.40 5.64 -9.01
C ARG A 55 6.87 5.15 -7.68
N GLU A 56 7.32 5.78 -6.62
CA GLU A 56 6.90 5.52 -5.24
C GLU A 56 6.38 6.80 -4.59
N GLY A 57 5.50 6.66 -3.59
CA GLY A 57 4.97 7.79 -2.83
C GLY A 57 4.04 8.68 -3.66
N ILE A 58 4.26 10.01 -3.57
CA ILE A 58 3.47 10.99 -4.32
C ILE A 58 4.12 11.21 -5.68
N ILE A 59 3.38 10.88 -6.74
CA ILE A 59 3.85 10.97 -8.12
C ILE A 59 3.62 12.39 -8.63
N ASP A 60 4.69 13.10 -8.99
CA ASP A 60 4.65 14.45 -9.55
C ASP A 60 4.82 14.36 -11.07
N LEU A 61 3.70 14.34 -11.81
CA LEU A 61 3.73 14.16 -13.27
C LEU A 61 4.41 15.32 -13.99
N LYS A 62 4.36 16.54 -13.44
CA LYS A 62 5.03 17.71 -14.03
C LYS A 62 6.54 17.63 -13.91
N LYS A 63 7.04 16.96 -12.86
CA LYS A 63 8.47 16.69 -12.72
C LYS A 63 8.94 15.57 -13.64
N ILE A 64 8.03 14.68 -14.03
CA ILE A 64 8.30 13.59 -14.97
C ILE A 64 8.38 14.10 -16.39
N ASP A 65 7.45 14.97 -16.78
CA ASP A 65 7.42 15.68 -18.07
C ASP A 65 8.58 16.70 -18.16
N LYS A 66 9.80 16.22 -18.49
CA LYS A 66 11.00 17.06 -18.53
C LYS A 66 11.01 17.93 -19.79
N ASN A 67 10.46 17.40 -20.89
CA ASN A 67 10.38 18.10 -22.17
C ASN A 67 9.25 19.15 -22.24
N LYS A 68 8.29 19.10 -21.29
CA LYS A 68 7.15 20.02 -21.12
C LYS A 68 6.14 19.96 -22.27
N ASP A 69 5.99 18.82 -22.91
CA ASP A 69 5.02 18.61 -23.99
C ASP A 69 3.62 18.21 -23.48
N GLY A 70 3.47 18.01 -22.16
CA GLY A 70 2.22 17.63 -21.53
C GLY A 70 1.87 16.14 -21.67
N LYS A 71 2.82 15.30 -22.06
CA LYS A 71 2.70 13.85 -22.23
C LYS A 71 3.74 13.11 -21.38
N VAL A 72 3.47 11.82 -21.18
CA VAL A 72 4.36 10.86 -20.54
C VAL A 72 4.09 9.47 -21.12
N PHE A 73 5.05 8.56 -20.99
CA PHE A 73 4.91 7.16 -21.33
C PHE A 73 4.55 6.35 -20.08
N GLN A 74 3.47 5.57 -20.12
CA GLN A 74 2.93 4.84 -18.97
C GLN A 74 2.67 3.36 -19.29
N ASP A 75 2.91 2.48 -18.32
CA ASP A 75 2.49 1.08 -18.39
C ASP A 75 1.04 0.91 -17.90
N PHE A 76 0.27 0.07 -18.59
CA PHE A 76 -1.14 -0.19 -18.27
C PHE A 76 -1.36 -1.42 -17.37
N MET A 77 -0.29 -2.13 -17.01
CA MET A 77 -0.32 -3.24 -16.03
C MET A 77 0.28 -2.82 -14.67
N HIS A 78 1.23 -1.89 -14.69
CA HIS A 78 1.95 -1.35 -13.54
C HIS A 78 1.86 0.17 -13.56
N TRP A 79 0.73 0.72 -13.12
CA TRP A 79 0.38 2.13 -13.31
C TRP A 79 1.38 3.16 -12.78
N ASN A 80 2.21 2.78 -11.81
CA ASN A 80 3.28 3.62 -11.28
C ASN A 80 4.58 3.57 -12.11
N VAL A 81 4.61 2.85 -13.22
CA VAL A 81 5.73 2.87 -14.17
C VAL A 81 5.48 3.97 -15.19
N ILE A 82 6.20 5.08 -15.06
CA ILE A 82 6.00 6.29 -15.87
C ILE A 82 7.34 6.92 -16.23
N SER A 83 7.51 7.30 -17.48
CA SER A 83 8.72 7.88 -18.05
C SER A 83 8.39 9.11 -18.91
N ASP A 84 9.35 10.03 -19.04
CA ASP A 84 9.30 11.12 -20.04
C ASP A 84 9.56 10.59 -21.46
N GLU A 85 10.35 9.52 -21.53
CA GLU A 85 10.83 8.93 -22.78
C GLU A 85 10.16 7.57 -23.04
N ALA A 86 10.01 7.23 -24.31
CA ALA A 86 9.58 5.91 -24.74
C ALA A 86 10.49 4.82 -24.18
N GLY A 87 9.92 3.67 -23.83
CA GLY A 87 10.69 2.60 -23.21
C GLY A 87 9.86 1.36 -22.94
N LYS A 88 10.42 0.48 -22.12
CA LYS A 88 9.75 -0.74 -21.68
C LYS A 88 9.58 -0.74 -20.17
N CYS A 89 8.45 -1.26 -19.72
CA CYS A 89 8.22 -1.48 -18.30
C CYS A 89 9.26 -2.48 -17.75
N PRO A 90 9.99 -2.15 -16.68
CA PRO A 90 11.02 -3.05 -16.14
C PRO A 90 10.42 -4.31 -15.49
N LEU A 91 9.11 -4.30 -15.16
CA LEU A 91 8.40 -5.38 -14.48
C LEU A 91 7.83 -6.41 -15.47
N CYS A 92 7.10 -5.98 -16.51
CA CYS A 92 6.49 -6.89 -17.50
C CYS A 92 7.14 -6.88 -18.88
N LYS A 93 8.11 -5.99 -19.14
CA LYS A 93 8.81 -5.84 -20.43
C LYS A 93 7.93 -5.40 -21.61
N MET A 94 6.67 -5.01 -21.36
CA MET A 94 5.80 -4.39 -22.35
C MET A 94 6.27 -2.97 -22.67
N THR A 95 5.99 -2.53 -23.90
CA THR A 95 6.26 -1.15 -24.33
C THR A 95 5.32 -0.19 -23.59
N LEU A 96 5.86 0.92 -23.11
CA LEU A 96 5.08 1.98 -22.49
C LEU A 96 4.28 2.73 -23.56
N GLU A 97 3.06 3.12 -23.24
CA GLU A 97 2.18 3.86 -24.15
C GLU A 97 2.20 5.37 -23.83
N GLU A 98 2.27 6.20 -24.86
CA GLU A 98 2.22 7.66 -24.71
C GLU A 98 0.80 8.12 -24.32
N VAL A 99 0.70 8.86 -23.24
CA VAL A 99 -0.56 9.44 -22.73
C VAL A 99 -0.35 10.88 -22.31
N THR A 100 -1.42 11.67 -22.31
CA THR A 100 -1.36 13.02 -21.73
C THR A 100 -1.21 12.96 -20.20
N ILE A 101 -0.61 13.99 -19.59
CA ILE A 101 -0.56 14.13 -18.13
C ILE A 101 -1.95 13.98 -17.49
N LYS A 102 -2.99 14.49 -18.15
CA LYS A 102 -4.37 14.38 -17.66
C LYS A 102 -4.80 12.91 -17.55
N VAL A 103 -4.58 12.13 -18.61
CA VAL A 103 -4.90 10.70 -18.66
C VAL A 103 -4.06 9.93 -17.64
N ALA A 104 -2.74 10.17 -17.58
CA ALA A 104 -1.87 9.54 -16.58
C ALA A 104 -2.33 9.83 -15.15
N LYS A 105 -2.75 11.06 -14.85
CA LYS A 105 -3.27 11.47 -13.54
C LYS A 105 -4.57 10.72 -13.19
N GLU A 106 -5.46 10.54 -14.14
CA GLU A 106 -6.69 9.77 -13.96
C GLU A 106 -6.40 8.28 -13.73
N ASN A 107 -5.52 7.69 -14.53
CA ASN A 107 -5.08 6.30 -14.39
C ASN A 107 -4.49 6.03 -13.01
N LEU A 108 -3.58 6.90 -12.56
CA LEU A 108 -2.97 6.79 -11.24
C LEU A 108 -3.99 6.87 -10.11
N LYS A 109 -4.90 7.84 -10.15
CA LYS A 109 -5.94 8.01 -9.13
C LYS A 109 -6.90 6.82 -9.09
N LYS A 110 -7.35 6.33 -10.26
CA LYS A 110 -8.22 5.15 -10.38
C LYS A 110 -7.58 3.90 -9.78
N ASN A 111 -6.26 3.82 -9.78
CA ASN A 111 -5.50 2.68 -9.27
C ASN A 111 -4.82 2.95 -7.91
N GLY A 112 -5.32 3.91 -7.13
CA GLY A 112 -4.93 4.11 -5.72
C GLY A 112 -3.62 4.87 -5.48
N PHE A 113 -3.00 5.44 -6.51
CA PHE A 113 -1.78 6.23 -6.37
C PHE A 113 -2.08 7.69 -6.01
N LYS A 114 -1.18 8.28 -5.20
CA LYS A 114 -1.24 9.70 -4.85
C LYS A 114 -0.49 10.50 -5.92
N VAL A 115 -1.13 11.54 -6.45
CA VAL A 115 -0.60 12.35 -7.56
C VAL A 115 -0.66 13.84 -7.19
N LYS A 116 0.42 14.57 -7.50
CA LYS A 116 0.47 16.03 -7.41
C LYS A 116 0.34 16.62 -8.81
#